data_AF-A0A965PN60-F1
#
_entry.id   AF-A0A965PN60-F1
#
_cell.length_a   1.000
_cell.length_b   1.000
_cell.length_c   1.000
_cell.angle_alpha   90.00
_cell.angle_beta   90.00
_cell.angle_gamma   90.00
#
_symmetry.space_group_name_H-M   'P 1'
#
loop_
_entity.id
_entity.type
_entity.pdbx_description
1 polymer ?
#
loop_
_entity_poly.entity_id
_entity_poly.type
_entity_poly.pdbx_seq_one_letter_code
_entity_poly.pdbx_strand_id
1 'polypeptide(L)'
;MSGYNVDELKALALSVMAKEEIVTWGELWDSMMISPTTAYKYGLEQMEDIKSELYRHKNKRKKRMRRRWAESDVPALQIAEYKLLADDDELSRLSTSKITADVNVAKANILLNGPTDQAS
;
A
#
# COMPACT_ATOMS: atom_id res chain seq x y z
N MET A 1 31.75 -4.87 19.72
CA MET A 1 30.95 -3.98 18.85
C MET A 1 29.87 -3.37 19.72
N SER A 2 29.86 -2.05 19.87
CA SER A 2 28.74 -1.36 20.51
C SER A 2 27.52 -1.57 19.62
N GLY A 3 26.61 -2.46 20.03
CA GLY A 3 25.34 -2.64 19.32
C GLY A 3 24.49 -1.38 19.45
N TYR A 4 23.67 -1.09 18.45
CA TYR A 4 22.69 -0.01 18.58
C TYR A 4 21.73 -0.29 19.73
N ASN A 5 21.37 0.74 20.48
CA ASN A 5 20.31 0.67 21.47
C ASN A 5 18.95 0.81 20.76
N VAL A 6 18.05 -0.13 20.99
CA VAL A 6 16.72 -0.18 20.38
C VAL A 6 15.88 1.05 20.74
N ASP A 7 15.98 1.52 21.99
CA ASP A 7 15.23 2.69 22.45
C ASP A 7 15.73 3.98 21.79
N GLU A 8 17.04 4.10 21.58
CA GLU A 8 17.64 5.22 20.86
C GLU A 8 17.23 5.21 19.38
N LEU A 9 17.23 4.05 18.73
CA LEU A 9 16.76 3.91 17.35
C LEU A 9 15.28 4.26 17.21
N LYS A 10 14.45 3.84 18.17
CA LYS A 10 13.03 4.18 18.20
C LYS A 10 12.82 5.69 18.38
N ALA A 11 13.53 6.30 19.32
CA ALA A 11 13.46 7.75 19.55
C ALA A 11 13.92 8.53 18.31
N LEU A 12 14.99 8.07 17.66
CA LEU A 12 15.47 8.64 16.40
C LEU A 12 14.40 8.55 15.30
N ALA A 13 13.82 7.38 15.08
CA ALA A 13 12.77 7.17 14.09
C ALA A 13 11.60 8.14 14.28
N LEU A 14 11.07 8.24 15.51
CA LEU A 14 9.98 9.16 15.83
C LEU A 14 10.38 10.63 15.64
N SER A 15 11.62 10.99 15.97
CA SER A 15 12.12 12.36 15.78
C SER A 15 12.25 12.76 14.30
N VAL A 16 12.64 11.80 13.44
CA VAL A 16 12.74 11.97 11.99
C VAL A 16 11.34 12.13 11.41
N MET A 17 10.41 11.26 11.80
CA MET A 17 9.01 11.33 11.38
C MET A 17 8.34 12.63 11.84
N ALA A 18 8.69 13.18 13.00
CA ALA A 18 8.14 14.47 13.43
C ALA A 18 8.60 15.65 12.55
N LYS A 19 9.81 15.57 11.98
CA LYS A 19 10.41 16.63 11.14
C LYS A 19 9.98 16.52 9.68
N GLU A 20 9.87 15.31 9.17
CA GLU A 20 9.62 15.01 7.77
C GLU A 20 8.34 14.18 7.61
N GLU A 21 7.57 14.46 6.57
CA GLU A 21 6.36 13.67 6.27
C GLU A 21 6.74 12.34 5.58
N ILE A 22 7.28 11.41 6.36
CA ILE A 22 7.68 10.06 5.91
C ILE A 22 6.44 9.19 5.70
N VAL A 23 6.32 8.56 4.52
CA VAL A 23 5.16 7.74 4.15
C VAL A 23 5.50 6.29 3.82
N THR A 24 6.79 5.96 3.68
CA THR A 24 7.28 4.60 3.48
C THR A 24 8.40 4.22 4.45
N TRP A 25 8.61 2.91 4.63
CA TRP A 25 9.73 2.40 5.42
C TRP A 25 11.09 2.72 4.81
N GLY A 26 11.21 2.70 3.47
CA GLY A 26 12.46 3.03 2.78
C GLY A 26 12.90 4.45 3.07
N GLU A 27 11.99 5.42 2.93
CA GLU A 27 12.23 6.82 3.30
C GLU A 27 12.67 6.94 4.77
N LEU A 28 12.06 6.17 5.69
CA LEU A 28 12.45 6.20 7.10
C LEU A 28 13.90 5.72 7.30
N TRP A 29 14.29 4.62 6.67
CA TRP A 29 15.64 4.07 6.78
C TRP A 29 16.69 5.01 6.19
N ASP A 30 16.39 5.60 5.03
CA ASP A 30 17.24 6.58 4.37
C ASP A 30 17.40 7.83 5.22
N SER A 31 16.31 8.39 5.77
CA SER A 31 16.35 9.56 6.66
C SER A 31 17.05 9.27 8.01
N MET A 32 17.01 8.03 8.48
CA MET A 32 17.77 7.59 9.67
C MET A 32 19.23 7.23 9.37
N MET A 33 19.64 7.21 8.09
CA MET A 33 20.94 6.75 7.63
C MET A 33 21.31 5.33 8.11
N ILE A 34 20.32 4.44 8.17
CA ILE A 34 20.52 3.03 8.54
C ILE A 34 20.17 2.10 7.39
N SER A 35 20.86 0.96 7.30
CA SER A 35 20.50 -0.05 6.31
C SER A 35 19.17 -0.73 6.70
N PRO A 36 18.35 -1.18 5.73
CA PRO A 36 17.17 -1.99 6.01
C PRO A 36 17.50 -3.24 6.83
N THR A 37 18.64 -3.89 6.56
CA THR A 37 19.11 -5.05 7.32
C THR A 37 19.31 -4.73 8.80
N THR A 38 19.85 -3.55 9.11
CA THR A 38 19.96 -3.06 10.50
C THR A 38 18.58 -2.85 11.11
N ALA A 39 17.67 -2.17 10.40
CA ALA A 39 16.31 -1.92 10.88
C ALA A 39 15.54 -3.21 11.18
N TYR A 40 15.64 -4.23 10.31
CA TYR A 40 15.03 -5.53 10.49
C TYR A 40 15.64 -6.30 11.66
N LYS A 41 16.97 -6.28 11.78
CA LYS A 41 17.69 -6.91 12.90
C LYS A 41 17.21 -6.41 14.26
N TYR A 42 16.88 -5.12 14.36
CA TYR A 42 16.40 -4.50 15.59
C TYR A 42 14.86 -4.42 15.68
N GLY A 43 14.13 -4.99 14.71
CA GLY A 43 12.67 -5.10 14.76
C GLY A 43 11.93 -3.76 14.69
N LEU A 44 12.53 -2.71 14.13
CA LEU A 44 11.93 -1.37 14.06
C LEU A 44 10.58 -1.37 13.31
N GLU A 45 10.48 -2.20 12.27
CA GLU A 45 9.23 -2.34 11.50
C GLU A 45 8.07 -2.97 12.29
N GLN A 46 8.37 -3.63 13.41
CA GLN A 46 7.37 -4.34 14.22
C GLN A 46 6.76 -3.43 15.29
N MET A 47 7.42 -2.30 15.60
CA MET A 47 7.00 -1.36 16.62
C MET A 47 5.71 -0.63 16.24
N GLU A 48 4.69 -0.75 17.09
CA GLU A 48 3.36 -0.19 16.82
C GLU A 48 3.36 1.34 16.75
N ASP A 49 4.18 2.00 17.56
CA ASP A 49 4.31 3.45 17.54
C ASP A 49 4.81 3.95 16.18
N ILE A 50 5.77 3.25 15.56
CA ILE A 50 6.32 3.64 14.26
C ILE A 50 5.31 3.30 13.14
N LYS A 51 4.66 2.13 13.21
CA LYS A 51 3.61 1.74 12.25
C LYS A 51 2.45 2.72 12.23
N SER A 52 1.94 3.07 13.41
CA SER A 52 0.80 3.99 13.56
C SER A 52 1.15 5.39 13.07
N GLU A 53 2.37 5.86 13.35
CA GLU A 53 2.89 7.14 12.86
C GLU A 53 2.99 7.16 11.33
N LEU A 54 3.53 6.09 10.71
CA LEU A 54 3.66 5.97 9.27
C LEU A 54 2.29 5.94 8.58
N TYR A 55 1.35 5.20 9.16
CA TYR A 55 -0.03 5.14 8.69
C TYR A 55 -0.72 6.51 8.78
N ARG A 56 -0.50 7.25 9.87
CA ARG A 56 -1.01 8.60 10.06
C ARG A 56 -0.51 9.54 8.98
N HIS A 57 0.78 9.52 8.68
CA HIS A 57 1.36 10.34 7.62
C HIS A 57 0.82 9.98 6.24
N LYS A 58 0.74 8.68 5.93
CA LYS A 58 0.17 8.21 4.66
C LYS A 58 -1.27 8.71 4.47
N ASN A 59 -2.09 8.64 5.52
CA ASN A 59 -3.47 9.14 5.48
C ASN A 59 -3.54 10.67 5.36
N LYS A 60 -2.69 11.39 6.08
CA LYS A 60 -2.58 12.86 5.98
C LYS A 60 -2.20 13.29 4.58
N ARG A 61 -1.21 12.63 3.96
CA ARG A 61 -0.75 12.90 2.59
C ARG A 61 -1.84 12.61 1.58
N LYS A 62 -2.49 11.44 1.66
CA LYS A 62 -3.63 11.07 0.81
C LYS A 62 -4.76 12.10 0.90
N LYS A 63 -5.19 12.46 2.11
CA LYS A 63 -6.26 13.45 2.33
C LYS A 63 -5.94 14.79 1.70
N ARG A 64 -4.70 15.28 1.85
CA ARG A 64 -4.26 16.54 1.25
C ARG A 64 -4.22 16.46 -0.28
N MET A 65 -3.73 15.36 -0.82
CA MET A 65 -3.66 15.14 -2.26
C MET A 65 -5.06 15.14 -2.89
N ARG A 66 -5.99 14.40 -2.30
CA ARG A 66 -7.39 14.31 -2.73
C ARG A 66 -8.12 15.65 -2.80
N ARG A 67 -7.94 16.49 -1.77
CA ARG A 67 -8.47 17.87 -1.77
C ARG A 67 -7.94 18.70 -2.94
N ARG A 68 -6.63 18.61 -3.18
CA ARG A 68 -5.99 19.30 -4.30
C ARG A 68 -6.47 18.77 -5.66
N TRP A 69 -6.79 17.49 -5.77
CA TRP A 69 -7.34 16.91 -7.00
C TRP A 69 -8.74 17.42 -7.29
N ALA A 70 -9.60 17.49 -6.27
CA ALA A 70 -10.95 18.06 -6.40
C ALA A 70 -10.92 19.53 -6.88
N GLU A 71 -9.97 20.31 -6.37
CA GLU A 71 -9.79 21.74 -6.68
C GLU A 71 -8.99 21.99 -7.96
N SER A 72 -8.46 20.95 -8.64
CA SER A 72 -7.61 21.13 -9.82
C SER A 72 -8.41 21.28 -11.11
N ASP A 73 -7.91 22.07 -12.06
CA ASP A 73 -8.50 22.22 -13.40
C ASP A 73 -8.18 21.06 -14.36
N VAL A 74 -7.69 19.93 -13.84
CA VAL A 74 -7.36 18.74 -14.63
C VAL A 74 -8.49 17.72 -14.46
N PRO A 75 -9.34 17.50 -15.48
CA PRO A 75 -10.51 16.62 -15.35
C PRO A 75 -10.15 15.21 -14.91
N ALA A 76 -8.99 14.69 -15.33
CA ALA A 76 -8.52 13.37 -14.93
C ALA A 76 -8.31 13.25 -13.41
N LEU A 77 -7.83 14.29 -12.73
CA LEU A 77 -7.62 14.30 -11.28
C LEU A 77 -8.95 14.39 -10.52
N GLN A 78 -9.89 15.21 -11.01
CA GLN A 78 -11.23 15.29 -10.44
C GLN A 78 -12.00 13.97 -10.60
N ILE A 79 -11.90 13.32 -11.76
CA ILE A 79 -12.47 11.97 -11.98
C ILE A 79 -11.80 10.95 -11.06
N ALA A 80 -10.49 11.02 -10.86
CA ALA A 80 -9.79 10.13 -9.94
C ALA A 80 -10.25 10.33 -8.49
N GLU A 81 -10.48 11.56 -8.05
CA GLU A 81 -11.07 11.85 -6.74
C GLU A 81 -12.48 11.27 -6.62
N TYR A 82 -13.33 11.51 -7.63
CA TYR A 82 -14.69 10.97 -7.64
C TYR A 82 -14.69 9.43 -7.52
N LYS A 83 -13.81 8.75 -8.26
CA LYS A 83 -13.65 7.28 -8.18
C LYS A 83 -13.28 6.78 -6.79
N LEU A 84 -12.55 7.58 -6.00
CA LEU A 84 -12.16 7.20 -4.64
C LEU A 84 -13.29 7.41 -3.62
N LEU A 85 -14.31 8.21 -3.96
CA LEU A 85 -15.45 8.52 -3.10
C LEU A 85 -16.71 7.73 -3.49
N ALA A 86 -16.80 7.36 -4.75
CA ALA A 86 -17.95 6.69 -5.34
C ALA A 86 -18.16 5.27 -4.78
N ASP A 87 -19.43 4.88 -4.67
CA ASP A 87 -19.79 3.49 -4.49
C ASP A 87 -19.64 2.67 -5.79
N ASP A 88 -19.83 1.35 -5.70
CA ASP A 88 -19.65 0.45 -6.86
C ASP A 88 -20.65 0.77 -8.01
N ASP A 89 -21.86 1.21 -7.68
CA ASP A 89 -22.89 1.56 -8.67
C ASP A 89 -22.52 2.86 -9.41
N GLU A 90 -22.08 3.88 -8.68
CA GLU A 90 -21.57 5.15 -9.21
C GLU A 90 -20.31 4.94 -10.07
N LEU A 91 -19.37 4.09 -9.60
CA LEU A 91 -18.18 3.70 -10.37
C LEU A 91 -18.55 3.02 -11.68
N SER A 92 -19.55 2.14 -11.68
CA SER A 92 -19.98 1.41 -12.87
C SER A 92 -20.52 2.34 -13.96
N ARG A 93 -21.23 3.40 -13.56
CA ARG A 93 -21.79 4.42 -14.47
C ARG A 93 -20.72 5.38 -15.00
N LEU A 94 -19.69 5.64 -14.20
CA LEU A 94 -18.56 6.48 -14.57
C LEU A 94 -17.57 5.78 -15.50
N SER A 95 -17.49 4.45 -15.44
CA SER A 95 -16.59 3.66 -16.29
C SER A 95 -17.16 3.53 -17.72
N THR A 96 -16.43 4.02 -18.72
CA THR A 96 -16.84 3.92 -20.14
C THR A 96 -16.78 2.48 -20.66
N SER A 97 -16.02 1.60 -19.99
CA SER A 97 -15.86 0.18 -20.33
C SER A 97 -16.39 -0.69 -19.20
N LYS A 98 -17.66 -1.07 -19.29
CA LYS A 98 -18.31 -2.03 -18.40
C LYS A 98 -17.76 -3.44 -18.67
N ILE A 99 -16.61 -3.79 -18.08
CA ILE A 99 -16.13 -5.18 -18.08
C ILE A 99 -16.82 -5.90 -16.92
N THR A 100 -18.04 -6.37 -17.14
CA THR A 100 -18.63 -7.42 -16.29
C THR A 100 -17.93 -8.73 -16.65
N ALA A 101 -16.84 -9.04 -15.95
CA ALA A 101 -16.27 -10.38 -16.01
C ALA A 101 -17.21 -11.32 -15.23
N ASP A 102 -18.20 -11.90 -15.92
CA ASP A 102 -18.87 -13.10 -15.43
C ASP A 102 -17.83 -14.22 -15.44
N VAL A 103 -17.13 -14.40 -14.31
CA VAL A 103 -16.28 -15.57 -14.10
C VAL A 103 -17.20 -16.75 -13.83
N ASN A 104 -17.81 -17.30 -14.88
CA ASN A 104 -18.35 -18.64 -14.84
C ASN A 104 -17.17 -19.62 -14.71
N VAL A 105 -16.84 -19.98 -13.47
CA VAL A 105 -15.90 -21.06 -13.12
C VAL A 105 -16.53 -22.40 -13.52
N ALA A 106 -16.62 -22.66 -14.82
CA ALA A 106 -17.16 -23.91 -15.34
C ALA A 106 -16.44 -24.27 -16.64
N LYS A 107 -15.13 -24.57 -16.55
CA LYS A 107 -14.40 -25.47 -17.47
C LYS A 107 -12.94 -25.76 -17.07
N ALA A 108 -12.62 -25.78 -15.77
CA ALA A 108 -11.32 -26.26 -15.29
C ALA A 108 -11.24 -27.80 -15.09
N ASN A 109 -12.27 -28.56 -15.48
CA ASN A 109 -12.32 -30.02 -15.24
C ASN A 109 -11.90 -30.91 -16.42
N ILE A 110 -11.44 -30.36 -17.54
CA ILE A 110 -11.06 -31.20 -18.72
C ILE A 110 -9.58 -31.64 -18.67
N LEU A 111 -8.74 -31.03 -17.82
CA LEU A 111 -7.28 -31.29 -17.84
C LEU A 111 -6.75 -32.19 -16.71
N LEU A 112 -7.59 -32.70 -15.82
CA LEU A 112 -7.14 -33.51 -14.66
C LEU A 112 -7.45 -35.01 -14.76
N ASN A 113 -8.26 -35.45 -15.72
CA ASN A 113 -8.53 -36.88 -15.94
C ASN A 113 -8.38 -37.21 -17.43
N GLY A 114 -7.14 -37.23 -17.92
CA GLY A 114 -6.81 -37.92 -19.17
C GLY A 114 -7.03 -39.43 -19.02
N PRO A 115 -7.38 -40.15 -20.10
CA PRO A 115 -7.69 -41.57 -20.00
C PRO A 115 -6.45 -42.32 -19.50
N THR A 116 -6.59 -42.99 -18.36
CA THR A 116 -5.67 -44.05 -17.94
C THR A 116 -5.71 -45.13 -19.01
N ASP A 117 -4.66 -45.20 -19.83
CA ASP A 117 -4.38 -46.34 -20.69
C ASP A 117 -4.25 -47.57 -19.80
N GLN A 118 -5.33 -48.34 -19.74
CA GLN A 118 -5.32 -49.73 -19.36
C GLN A 118 -5.11 -50.57 -20.62
N ALA A 119 -4.19 -51.52 -20.45
CA ALA A 119 -4.19 -52.86 -21.05
C ALA A 119 -3.26 -53.13 -22.25
N SER A 120 -2.33 -54.04 -21.95
CA SER A 120 -1.86 -55.20 -22.75
C SER A 120 -0.76 -55.00 -23.77
#